data_AF-A0A6G8PU71-F1
#
_entry.id   AF-A0A6G8PU71-F1
#
_cell.length_a   1.000
_cell.length_b   1.000
_cell.length_c   1.000
_cell.angle_alpha   90.00
_cell.angle_beta   90.00
_cell.angle_gamma   90.00
#
_symmetry.space_group_name_H-M   'P 1'
#
loop_
_entity.id
_entity.type
_entity.pdbx_description
1 polymer ?
#
loop_
_entity_poly.entity_id
_entity_poly.type
_entity_poly.pdbx_seq_one_letter_code
_entity_poly.pdbx_strand_id
1 'polypeptide(L)' 'MSTGLAAGLFLVVVGLVALTFGLYALLRGGRGRRGGIGPLSERGVHVVVGVRMTVIGLGSIGFGAYLLWTAS' A
#
# COMPACT_ATOMS: atom_id res chain seq x y z
N MET A 1 23.81 0.11 -12.50
CA MET A 1 22.36 -0.13 -12.55
C MET A 1 21.73 0.96 -13.39
N SER A 2 20.84 0.64 -14.35
CA SER A 2 20.11 1.68 -15.07
C SER A 2 19.11 2.36 -14.13
N THR A 3 18.80 3.63 -14.38
CA THR A 3 17.79 4.39 -13.63
C THR A 3 16.43 3.71 -13.65
N GLY A 4 16.06 3.08 -14.78
CA GLY A 4 14.84 2.29 -14.92
C GLY A 4 14.80 1.05 -14.01
N LEU A 5 15.89 0.28 -13.95
CA LEU A 5 15.99 -0.86 -13.03
C LEU A 5 15.91 -0.42 -11.56
N ALA A 6 16.58 0.68 -11.21
CA ALA A 6 16.55 1.23 -9.85
C ALA A 6 15.15 1.68 -9.44
N ALA A 7 14.47 2.44 -10.30
CA ALA A 7 13.11 2.88 -10.06
C ALA A 7 12.13 1.70 -10.01
N GLY A 8 12.27 0.71 -10.89
CA GLY A 8 11.45 -0.49 -10.92
C GLY A 8 11.54 -1.28 -9.61
N LEU A 9 12.77 -1.59 -9.16
CA LEU A 9 13.00 -2.28 -7.88
C LEU A 9 12.44 -1.49 -6.70
N PHE A 10 12.70 -0.18 -6.66
CA PHE A 10 12.20 0.69 -5.59
C PHE A 10 10.66 0.67 -5.51
N LEU A 11 9.98 0.80 -6.66
CA LEU A 11 8.53 0.79 -6.73
C LEU A 11 7.93 -0.56 -6.30
N VAL A 12 8.54 -1.67 -6.69
CA VAL A 12 8.10 -3.00 -6.22
C VAL A 12 8.25 -3.11 -4.71
N VAL A 13 9.40 -2.74 -4.15
CA VAL A 13 9.65 -2.84 -2.70
C VAL A 13 8.68 -1.96 -1.90
N VAL A 14 8.55 -0.68 -2.25
CA VAL A 14 7.62 0.24 -1.58
C VAL A 14 6.17 -0.22 -1.77
N GLY A 15 5.85 -0.73 -2.96
CA GLY A 15 4.53 -1.26 -3.26
C GLY A 15 4.16 -2.47 -2.39
N LEU A 16 5.09 -3.39 -2.16
CA LEU A 16 4.90 -4.54 -1.26
C LEU A 16 4.70 -4.11 0.19
N VAL A 17 5.47 -3.11 0.67
CA VAL A 17 5.30 -2.55 2.01
C VAL A 17 3.92 -1.91 2.17
N ALA A 18 3.52 -1.07 1.21
CA ALA A 18 2.21 -0.41 1.22
C ALA A 18 1.06 -1.41 1.13
N LEU A 19 1.18 -2.43 0.28
CA LEU A 19 0.18 -3.48 0.11
C LEU A 19 0.01 -4.29 1.40
N THR A 20 1.12 -4.71 2.02
CA THR A 20 1.10 -5.48 3.28
C THR A 20 0.48 -4.67 4.40
N PHE A 21 0.85 -3.40 4.53
CA PHE A 21 0.26 -2.50 5.52
C PHE A 21 -1.22 -2.24 5.25
N GLY A 22 -1.61 -2.05 3.99
CA GLY A 22 -3.00 -1.88 3.58
C GLY A 22 -3.85 -3.08 4.00
N LEU A 23 -3.43 -4.28 3.61
CA LEU A 23 -4.09 -5.53 4.00
C LEU A 23 -4.15 -5.71 5.52
N TYR A 24 -3.07 -5.39 6.23
CA TYR A 24 -3.08 -5.40 7.69
C TYR A 24 -4.13 -4.45 8.27
N ALA A 25 -4.21 -3.21 7.79
CA ALA A 25 -5.17 -2.22 8.26
C ALA A 25 -6.63 -2.63 7.95
N LEU A 26 -6.89 -3.17 6.76
CA LEU A 26 -8.20 -3.72 6.39
C LEU A 26 -8.62 -4.90 7.28
N LEU A 27 -7.70 -5.84 7.51
CA LEU A 27 -8.03 -7.07 8.20
C LEU A 27 -8.07 -6.87 9.72
N ARG A 28 -7.12 -6.14 10.29
CA ARG A 28 -6.87 -6.05 11.74
C ARG A 28 -7.10 -4.66 12.33
N GLY A 29 -7.12 -3.61 11.51
CA GLY A 29 -7.16 -2.24 11.98
C GLY A 29 -8.42 -1.91 12.77
N GLY A 30 -8.24 -1.18 13.88
CA GLY A 30 -9.32 -0.71 14.75
C GLY A 30 -10.12 -1.81 15.47
N ARG A 31 -9.75 -3.10 15.38
CA ARG A 31 -10.46 -4.16 16.10
C ARG A 31 -10.24 -4.01 17.62
N GLY A 32 -11.35 -3.98 18.37
CA GLY A 32 -11.32 -3.91 19.83
C GLY A 32 -10.95 -2.54 20.41
N ARG A 33 -10.74 -1.52 19.58
CA ARG A 33 -10.46 -0.16 20.04
C ARG A 33 -11.74 0.69 20.03
N ARG A 34 -11.95 1.46 21.09
CA ARG A 34 -13.02 2.47 21.19
C ARG A 34 -12.41 3.84 20.92
N GLY A 35 -12.97 4.56 19.94
CA GLY A 35 -12.43 5.82 19.43
C GLY A 35 -12.87 6.09 17.99
N GLY A 36 -12.44 7.21 17.43
CA GLY A 36 -12.75 7.61 16.06
C GLY A 36 -12.49 9.09 15.79
N ILE A 37 -12.62 9.48 14.52
CA ILE A 37 -12.51 10.88 14.08
C ILE A 37 -13.86 11.28 13.47
N GLY A 38 -14.59 12.15 14.17
CA GLY A 38 -15.90 12.62 13.75
C GLY A 38 -16.90 11.46 13.59
N PRO A 39 -17.63 11.35 12.46
CA PRO A 39 -18.62 10.30 12.24
C PRO A 39 -17.99 8.91 11.99
N LEU A 40 -16.68 8.82 11.81
CA LEU A 40 -15.98 7.57 11.54
C LEU A 40 -15.49 6.92 12.83
N SER A 41 -15.85 5.65 13.03
CA SER A 41 -15.24 4.82 14.05
C SER A 41 -13.75 4.60 13.78
N GLU A 42 -13.00 4.24 14.82
CA GLU A 42 -11.59 3.83 14.71
C GLU A 42 -11.38 2.78 13.62
N ARG A 43 -12.30 1.81 13.52
CA ARG A 43 -12.29 0.79 12.46
C ARG A 43 -12.53 1.39 11.08
N GLY A 44 -13.45 2.35 10.95
CA GLY A 44 -13.68 3.07 9.71
C GLY A 44 -12.43 3.81 9.21
N VAL A 45 -11.71 4.49 10.10
CA VAL A 45 -10.43 5.15 9.76
C VAL A 45 -9.41 4.14 9.23
N HIS A 46 -9.26 3.00 9.90
CA HIS A 46 -8.34 1.96 9.45
C HIS A 46 -8.72 1.32 8.11
N VAL A 47 -10.01 1.18 7.82
CA VAL A 47 -10.48 0.71 6.50
C VAL A 47 -10.10 1.71 5.41
N VAL A 48 -10.33 3.00 5.62
CA VAL A 48 -9.97 4.05 4.64
C VAL A 48 -8.46 4.06 4.40
N VAL A 49 -7.67 4.04 5.47
CA VAL A 49 -6.20 3.93 5.39
C VAL A 49 -5.79 2.66 4.67
N GLY A 50 -6.42 1.53 5.00
CA GLY A 50 -6.15 0.24 4.38
C GLY A 50 -6.37 0.27 2.87
N VAL A 51 -7.55 0.71 2.42
CA VAL A 51 -7.89 0.81 0.99
C VAL A 51 -6.91 1.71 0.26
N ARG A 52 -6.60 2.90 0.79
CA ARG A 52 -5.63 3.82 0.19
C ARG A 52 -4.27 3.15 0.01
N MET A 53 -3.77 2.49 1.04
CA MET A 53 -2.45 1.87 1.01
C MET A 53 -2.41 0.63 0.10
N THR A 54 -3.50 -0.13 0.02
CA THR A 54 -3.64 -1.24 -0.95
C THR A 54 -3.63 -0.73 -2.38
N VAL A 55 -4.36 0.33 -2.71
CA VAL A 55 -4.37 0.93 -4.07
C VAL A 55 -2.99 1.46 -4.44
N ILE A 56 -2.33 2.19 -3.54
CA ILE A 56 -0.95 2.68 -3.76
C ILE A 56 0.00 1.49 -3.94
N GLY A 57 -0.13 0.46 -3.10
CA GLY A 57 0.72 -0.74 -3.18
C GLY A 57 0.61 -1.46 -4.52
N LEU A 58 -0.62 -1.74 -4.97
CA LEU A 58 -0.88 -2.37 -6.26
C LEU A 58 -0.37 -1.51 -7.43
N GLY A 59 -0.63 -0.21 -7.41
CA GLY A 59 -0.13 0.73 -8.42
C GLY A 59 1.40 0.70 -8.50
N SER A 60 2.08 0.84 -7.37
CA SER A 60 3.54 0.81 -7.31
C SER A 60 4.13 -0.51 -7.80
N ILE A 61 3.52 -1.65 -7.43
CA ILE A 61 3.96 -2.96 -7.95
C ILE A 61 3.76 -3.04 -9.47
N GLY A 62 2.60 -2.61 -9.99
CA GLY A 62 2.32 -2.64 -11.42
C GLY A 62 3.29 -1.78 -12.24
N PHE A 63 3.51 -0.53 -11.81
CA PHE A 63 4.48 0.36 -12.44
C PHE A 63 5.93 -0.15 -12.28
N GLY A 64 6.28 -0.67 -11.11
CA GLY A 64 7.59 -1.24 -10.86
C GLY A 64 7.88 -2.45 -11.76
N ALA A 65 6.92 -3.38 -11.87
CA ALA A 65 7.01 -4.54 -12.74
C ALA A 65 7.13 -4.13 -14.22
N TYR A 66 6.36 -3.13 -14.66
CA TYR A 66 6.48 -2.57 -16.01
C TYR A 66 7.88 -2.00 -16.27
N LEU A 67 8.42 -1.19 -15.36
CA LEU A 67 9.76 -0.63 -15.50
C LEU A 67 10.83 -1.73 -15.55
N LEU A 68 10.72 -2.75 -14.69
CA LEU A 68 11.64 -3.89 -14.71
C LEU A 68 11.58 -4.64 -16.04
N TRP A 69 10.38 -4.88 -16.57
CA TRP A 69 10.17 -5.54 -17.86
C TRP A 69 10.76 -4.75 -19.03
N THR A 70 10.60 -3.43 -19.03
CA THR A 70 11.11 -2.58 -20.12
C THR A 70 12.61 -2.28 -20.01
N ALA A 71 13.21 -2.49 -18.83
CA ALA A 71 14.61 -2.22 -18.56
C ALA A 71 15.49 -3.48 -18.53
N SER A 72 14.89 -4.67 -18.68
CA SER A 72 15.53 -5.97 -18.89
C SER A 72 15.70 -6.27 -20.37
#